data_AF-A0A7X6SIE8-F1
#
_entry.id   AF-A0A7X6SIE8-F1
#
_cell.length_a   1.000
_cell.length_b   1.000
_cell.length_c   1.000
_cell.angle_alpha   90.00
_cell.angle_beta   90.00
_cell.angle_gamma   90.00
#
_symmetry.space_group_name_H-M   'P 1'
#
loop_
_entity.id
_entity.type
_entity.pdbx_description
1 polymer ?
#
loop_
_entity_poly.entity_id
_entity_poly.type
_entity_poly.pdbx_seq_one_letter_code
_entity_poly.pdbx_strand_id
1 'polypeptide(L)'
;MTFAPRRLRRLLFCLLAGVAATACQATTTVDIDVEPDGSGVVTVALDLDRDAAAELAPIESAFATEDLEAAGWSIEGPNPQAEGAVRVAASKPFANPDELPGVIAEVSGPTGPLQDVRLAHDNGFASSSLELQGRVSLTGPLEQFSDAEVAGFLDGLALGRSPQEIEALLAEN
;
A
#
# COMPACT_ATOMS: atom_id res chain seq x y z
N MET A 1 48.74 0.38 -10.62
CA MET A 1 47.42 -0.26 -10.69
C MET A 1 46.40 0.79 -11.10
N THR A 2 46.08 0.86 -12.39
CA THR A 2 45.16 1.84 -12.98
C THR A 2 43.72 1.34 -12.80
N PHE A 3 43.00 1.89 -11.81
CA PHE A 3 41.57 1.65 -11.69
C PHE A 3 40.88 2.15 -12.96
N ALA A 4 40.26 1.24 -13.72
CA ALA A 4 39.61 1.58 -14.98
C ALA A 4 38.47 2.59 -14.73
N PRO A 5 38.48 3.76 -15.39
CA PRO A 5 37.51 4.85 -15.13
C PRO A 5 36.05 4.41 -15.37
N ARG A 6 35.85 3.36 -16.17
CA ARG A 6 34.55 2.74 -16.46
C ARG A 6 33.96 1.97 -15.27
N ARG A 7 34.77 1.37 -14.40
CA ARG A 7 34.30 0.65 -13.19
C ARG A 7 33.93 1.63 -12.08
N LEU A 8 34.73 2.69 -11.91
CA LEU A 8 34.45 3.77 -10.97
C LEU A 8 33.19 4.54 -11.36
N ARG A 9 32.99 4.82 -12.67
CA ARG A 9 31.77 5.47 -13.18
C ARG A 9 30.51 4.63 -13.02
N ARG A 10 30.60 3.29 -13.13
CA ARG A 10 29.47 2.39 -12.86
C ARG A 10 29.13 2.31 -11.38
N LEU A 11 30.13 2.24 -10.50
CA LEU A 11 29.93 2.27 -9.05
C LEU A 11 29.31 3.60 -8.60
N LEU A 12 29.79 4.72 -9.14
CA LEU A 12 29.22 6.04 -8.86
C LEU A 12 27.79 6.16 -9.38
N PHE A 13 27.48 5.60 -10.55
CA PHE A 13 26.11 5.56 -11.09
C PHE A 13 25.19 4.66 -10.25
N CYS A 14 25.63 3.49 -9.81
CA CYS A 14 24.85 2.64 -8.90
C CYS A 14 24.66 3.27 -7.53
N LEU A 15 25.65 4.01 -7.02
CA LEU A 15 25.56 4.74 -5.76
C LEU A 15 24.61 5.94 -5.89
N LEU A 16 24.71 6.74 -6.96
CA LEU A 16 23.79 7.85 -7.22
C LEU A 16 22.37 7.34 -7.48
N ALA A 17 22.19 6.27 -8.27
CA ALA A 17 20.88 5.65 -8.46
C ALA A 17 20.33 5.09 -7.14
N GLY A 18 21.20 4.57 -6.27
CA GLY A 18 20.82 4.11 -4.93
C GLY A 18 20.41 5.25 -3.99
N VAL A 19 21.03 6.43 -4.08
CA VAL A 19 20.70 7.63 -3.29
C VAL A 19 19.50 8.39 -3.87
N ALA A 20 19.32 8.39 -5.19
CA ALA A 20 18.15 8.96 -5.84
C ALA A 20 16.88 8.12 -5.58
N ALA A 21 17.04 6.79 -5.46
CA ALA A 21 15.95 5.89 -5.09
C ALA A 21 15.49 6.05 -3.62
N THR A 22 16.14 6.89 -2.80
CA THR A 22 15.78 7.09 -1.39
C THR A 22 15.12 8.43 -1.09
N ALA A 23 14.77 9.25 -2.08
CA ALA A 23 14.41 10.65 -1.85
C ALA A 23 12.89 10.98 -1.86
N CYS A 24 12.00 9.98 -1.96
CA CYS A 24 10.56 10.16 -1.81
C CYS A 24 9.90 8.79 -1.68
N GLN A 25 9.64 8.35 -0.46
CA GLN A 25 9.12 7.01 -0.16
C GLN A 25 7.69 7.09 0.37
N ALA A 26 6.80 6.35 -0.30
CA ALA A 26 5.48 5.99 0.19
C ALA A 26 5.43 4.47 0.40
N THR A 27 5.05 4.03 1.60
CA THR A 27 4.96 2.60 1.95
C THR A 27 3.55 2.29 2.41
N THR A 28 2.91 1.32 1.76
CA THR A 28 1.60 0.80 2.18
C THR A 28 1.76 -0.57 2.81
N THR A 29 1.18 -0.76 4.00
CA THR A 29 1.16 -2.03 4.73
C THR A 29 -0.28 -2.47 4.94
N VAL A 30 -0.58 -3.73 4.63
CA VAL A 30 -1.86 -4.38 4.98
C VAL A 30 -1.57 -5.39 6.08
N ASP A 31 -2.13 -5.17 7.25
CA ASP A 31 -2.01 -6.02 8.43
C ASP A 31 -3.34 -6.72 8.72
N ILE A 32 -3.28 -7.99 9.10
CA ILE A 32 -4.44 -8.81 9.47
C ILE A 32 -4.14 -9.38 10.85
N ASP A 33 -4.74 -8.78 11.88
CA ASP A 33 -4.66 -9.26 13.25
C ASP A 33 -5.89 -10.16 13.51
N VAL A 34 -5.66 -11.39 13.95
CA VAL A 34 -6.69 -12.42 14.13
C VAL A 34 -6.67 -12.92 15.58
N GLU A 35 -7.80 -12.77 16.24
CA GLU A 35 -8.04 -13.27 17.60
C GLU A 35 -8.23 -14.79 17.62
N PRO A 36 -8.00 -15.47 18.76
CA PRO A 36 -8.14 -16.93 18.86
C PRO A 36 -9.53 -17.50 18.53
N ASP A 37 -10.56 -16.64 18.53
CA ASP A 37 -11.94 -16.98 18.19
C ASP A 37 -12.27 -16.80 16.69
N GLY A 38 -11.29 -16.35 15.89
CA GLY A 38 -11.42 -16.14 14.46
C GLY A 38 -12.01 -14.78 14.07
N SER A 39 -12.31 -13.90 15.03
CA SER A 39 -12.55 -12.49 14.76
C SER A 39 -11.24 -11.72 14.61
N GLY A 40 -11.28 -10.46 14.20
CA GLY A 40 -10.06 -9.66 14.08
C GLY A 40 -10.26 -8.32 13.40
N VAL A 41 -9.13 -7.73 12.96
CA VAL A 41 -9.10 -6.41 12.32
C VAL A 41 -8.13 -6.44 11.14
N VAL A 42 -8.55 -5.85 10.02
CA VAL A 42 -7.67 -5.51 8.91
C VAL A 42 -7.26 -4.04 9.04
N THR A 43 -5.97 -3.75 8.96
CA THR A 43 -5.43 -2.39 8.97
C THR A 43 -4.64 -2.11 7.71
N VAL A 44 -4.99 -1.06 6.98
CA VAL A 44 -4.22 -0.52 5.85
C VAL A 44 -3.53 0.75 6.33
N ALA A 45 -2.20 0.75 6.38
CA ALA A 45 -1.40 1.90 6.78
C ALA A 45 -0.59 2.44 5.61
N LEU A 46 -0.61 3.76 5.42
CA LEU A 46 0.24 4.50 4.50
C LEU A 46 1.23 5.33 5.31
N ASP A 47 2.51 5.00 5.17
CA ASP A 47 3.63 5.75 5.75
C ASP A 47 4.32 6.54 4.62
N LEU A 48 4.33 7.86 4.75
CA LEU A 48 4.98 8.81 3.84
C LEU A 48 6.20 9.40 4.54
N ASP A 49 7.36 9.39 3.88
CA ASP A 49 8.49 10.17 4.38
C ASP A 49 8.26 11.67 4.23
N ARG A 50 9.22 12.49 4.70
CA ARG A 50 9.11 13.95 4.65
C ARG A 50 8.88 14.47 3.24
N ASP A 51 9.61 13.94 2.27
CA ASP A 51 9.61 14.45 0.90
C ASP A 51 8.31 14.04 0.20
N ALA A 52 7.83 12.81 0.41
CA ALA A 52 6.53 12.33 -0.06
C ALA A 52 5.35 13.08 0.58
N ALA A 53 5.41 13.37 1.88
CA ALA A 53 4.37 14.14 2.55
C ALA A 53 4.32 15.60 2.06
N ALA A 54 5.47 16.18 1.68
CA ALA A 54 5.53 17.54 1.16
C ALA A 54 4.85 17.70 -0.21
N GLU A 55 4.84 16.65 -1.04
CA GLU A 55 4.16 16.64 -2.35
C GLU A 55 2.63 16.67 -2.23
N LEU A 56 2.07 16.30 -1.07
CA LEU A 56 0.62 16.21 -0.83
C LEU A 56 0.06 17.40 -0.03
N ALA A 57 0.83 18.48 0.16
CA ALA A 57 0.40 19.60 1.00
C ALA A 57 -0.79 20.40 0.40
N PRO A 58 -1.82 20.76 1.19
CA PRO A 58 -1.98 20.48 2.62
C PRO A 58 -2.45 19.04 2.88
N ILE A 59 -1.69 18.33 3.72
CA ILE A 59 -1.84 16.89 3.97
C ILE A 59 -3.20 16.53 4.61
N GLU A 60 -3.77 17.48 5.36
CA GLU A 60 -5.05 17.33 6.06
C GLU A 60 -6.24 17.18 5.12
N SER A 61 -6.11 17.60 3.85
CA SER A 61 -7.13 17.45 2.82
C SER A 61 -6.63 16.65 1.61
N ALA A 62 -5.52 15.92 1.77
CA ALA A 62 -4.92 15.15 0.68
C ALA A 62 -5.63 13.82 0.41
N PHE A 63 -6.42 13.34 1.37
CA PHE A 63 -7.10 12.05 1.30
C PHE A 63 -8.62 12.25 1.28
N ALA A 64 -9.29 11.65 0.31
CA ALA A 64 -10.73 11.44 0.36
C ALA A 64 -10.98 10.19 1.21
N THR A 65 -11.67 10.34 2.34
CA THR A 65 -11.85 9.26 3.32
C THR A 65 -13.31 9.02 3.66
N GLU A 66 -14.22 9.86 3.16
CA GLU A 66 -15.64 9.84 3.49
C GLU A 66 -16.32 8.56 3.00
N ASP A 67 -15.88 8.02 1.88
CA ASP A 67 -16.34 6.76 1.30
C ASP A 67 -15.87 5.54 2.14
N LEU A 68 -14.62 5.57 2.61
CA LEU A 68 -14.07 4.57 3.52
C LEU A 68 -14.88 4.52 4.83
N GLU A 69 -15.15 5.69 5.43
CA GLU A 69 -15.98 5.79 6.62
C GLU A 69 -17.41 5.28 6.38
N ALA A 70 -18.01 5.62 5.24
CA ALA A 70 -19.33 5.12 4.85
C ALA A 70 -19.34 3.59 4.63
N ALA A 71 -18.22 3.01 4.18
CA ALA A 71 -18.02 1.58 4.05
C ALA A 71 -17.69 0.89 5.40
N GLY A 72 -17.59 1.63 6.50
CA GLY A 72 -17.37 1.11 7.84
C GLY A 72 -15.89 0.99 8.24
N TRP A 73 -14.98 1.66 7.53
CA TRP A 73 -13.60 1.81 7.96
C TRP A 73 -13.46 2.94 8.98
N SER A 74 -12.58 2.75 9.96
CA SER A 74 -12.16 3.78 10.90
C SER A 74 -10.83 4.36 10.44
N ILE A 75 -10.75 5.68 10.33
CA ILE A 75 -9.56 6.39 9.85
C ILE A 75 -8.80 7.00 11.03
N GLU A 76 -7.47 6.87 11.00
CA GLU A 76 -6.55 7.49 11.94
C GLU A 76 -5.49 8.29 11.17
N GLY A 77 -5.33 9.57 11.53
CA GLY A 77 -4.40 10.49 10.90
C GLY A 77 -5.08 11.43 9.88
N PRO A 78 -4.29 12.17 9.07
CA PRO A 78 -2.84 12.12 8.96
C PRO A 78 -2.12 12.55 10.25
N ASN A 79 -1.29 11.64 10.78
CA ASN A 79 -0.53 11.84 12.00
C ASN A 79 0.94 12.12 11.68
N PRO A 80 1.49 13.28 12.07
CA PRO A 80 2.91 13.55 11.96
C PRO A 80 3.74 12.50 12.71
N GLN A 81 4.82 12.06 12.08
CA GLN A 81 5.81 11.13 12.62
C GLN A 81 7.15 11.85 12.81
N ALA A 82 8.15 11.09 13.29
CA ALA A 82 9.51 11.60 13.44
C ALA A 82 10.02 12.15 12.10
N GLU A 83 10.88 13.17 12.17
CA GLU A 83 11.56 13.74 11.01
C GLU A 83 10.63 14.30 9.92
N GLY A 84 9.35 14.58 10.22
CA GLY A 84 8.41 15.15 9.26
C GLY A 84 7.76 14.14 8.33
N ALA A 85 7.94 12.84 8.58
CA ALA A 85 7.12 11.80 7.98
C ALA A 85 5.66 11.90 8.44
N VAL A 86 4.74 11.26 7.72
CA VAL A 86 3.31 11.23 8.03
C VAL A 86 2.79 9.80 7.93
N ARG A 87 1.89 9.42 8.83
CA ARG A 87 1.17 8.15 8.77
C ARG A 87 -0.34 8.40 8.71
N VAL A 88 -1.01 7.68 7.82
CA VAL A 88 -2.47 7.54 7.78
C VAL A 88 -2.80 6.05 7.89
N ALA A 89 -3.82 5.68 8.64
CA ALA A 89 -4.27 4.30 8.72
C ALA A 89 -5.79 4.21 8.60
N ALA A 90 -6.27 3.18 7.91
CA ALA A 90 -7.67 2.79 7.85
C ALA A 90 -7.78 1.39 8.44
N SER A 91 -8.74 1.16 9.35
CA SER A 91 -8.97 -0.15 9.96
C SER A 91 -10.43 -0.57 9.88
N LYS A 92 -10.68 -1.87 9.68
CA LYS A 92 -12.03 -2.44 9.66
C LYS A 92 -12.06 -3.79 10.36
N PRO A 93 -12.95 -3.98 11.35
CA PRO A 93 -13.09 -5.25 12.03
C PRO A 93 -13.81 -6.29 11.15
N PHE A 94 -13.56 -7.56 11.41
CA PHE A 94 -14.36 -8.69 10.94
C PHE A 94 -14.73 -9.56 12.14
N ALA A 95 -15.97 -10.01 12.21
CA ALA A 95 -16.52 -10.71 13.37
C ALA A 95 -16.22 -12.22 13.36
N ASN A 96 -15.88 -12.78 12.20
CA ASN A 96 -15.60 -14.20 12.04
C ASN A 96 -14.78 -14.46 10.76
N PRO A 97 -14.19 -15.65 10.59
CA PRO A 97 -13.30 -15.95 9.47
C PRO A 97 -13.90 -15.78 8.08
N ASP A 98 -15.21 -15.98 7.92
CA ASP A 98 -15.90 -15.89 6.64
C ASP A 98 -16.03 -14.44 6.13
N GLU A 99 -15.85 -13.45 7.02
CA GLU A 99 -15.93 -12.03 6.69
C GLU A 99 -14.59 -11.46 6.17
N LEU A 100 -13.45 -12.04 6.56
CA LEU A 100 -12.12 -11.56 6.16
C LEU A 100 -11.96 -11.42 4.63
N PRO A 101 -12.38 -12.40 3.79
CA PRO A 101 -12.26 -12.26 2.34
C PRO A 101 -13.02 -11.06 1.78
N GLY A 102 -14.16 -10.69 2.40
CA GLY A 102 -14.93 -9.51 2.03
C GLY A 102 -14.17 -8.22 2.33
N VAL A 103 -13.59 -8.10 3.52
CA VAL A 103 -12.77 -6.94 3.90
C VAL A 103 -11.55 -6.80 3.00
N ILE A 104 -10.86 -7.90 2.68
CA ILE A 104 -9.70 -7.86 1.77
C ILE A 104 -10.10 -7.52 0.33
N ALA A 105 -11.30 -7.94 -0.11
CA ALA A 105 -11.81 -7.55 -1.42
C ALA A 105 -12.08 -6.05 -1.53
N GLU A 106 -12.45 -5.37 -0.44
CA GLU A 106 -12.53 -3.91 -0.40
C GLU A 106 -11.16 -3.24 -0.53
N VAL A 107 -10.11 -3.83 0.05
CA VAL A 107 -8.73 -3.31 -0.04
C VAL A 107 -8.13 -3.50 -1.43
N SER A 108 -8.33 -4.69 -2.01
CA SER A 108 -7.62 -5.08 -3.23
C SER A 108 -8.45 -4.97 -4.50
N GLY A 109 -9.78 -4.93 -4.40
CA GLY A 109 -10.68 -5.06 -5.54
C GLY A 109 -10.66 -6.46 -6.19
N PRO A 110 -11.59 -6.73 -7.14
CA PRO A 110 -11.78 -8.05 -7.73
C PRO A 110 -10.62 -8.53 -8.62
N THR A 111 -9.83 -7.61 -9.16
CA THR A 111 -8.67 -7.90 -10.03
C THR A 111 -7.33 -7.54 -9.37
N GLY A 112 -7.37 -7.35 -8.05
CA GLY A 112 -6.25 -6.84 -7.28
C GLY A 112 -5.07 -7.77 -7.08
N PRO A 113 -4.00 -7.26 -6.45
CA PRO A 113 -2.83 -8.05 -6.10
C PRO A 113 -3.09 -9.10 -5.01
N LEU A 114 -4.03 -8.89 -4.08
CA LEU A 114 -4.37 -9.84 -3.01
C LEU A 114 -5.52 -10.73 -3.48
N GLN A 115 -5.23 -12.01 -3.70
CA GLN A 115 -6.16 -12.96 -4.32
C GLN A 115 -6.35 -14.20 -3.45
N ASP A 116 -7.53 -14.81 -3.58
CA ASP A 116 -7.87 -16.08 -2.94
C ASP A 116 -7.60 -16.10 -1.41
N VAL A 117 -7.76 -14.95 -0.75
CA VAL A 117 -7.58 -14.85 0.70
C VAL A 117 -8.69 -15.59 1.43
N ARG A 118 -8.31 -16.46 2.36
CA ARG A 118 -9.21 -17.25 3.19
C ARG A 118 -8.61 -17.41 4.59
N LEU A 119 -9.46 -17.29 5.60
CA LEU A 119 -9.15 -17.67 6.97
C LEU A 119 -10.00 -18.87 7.34
N ALA A 120 -9.37 -19.95 7.77
CA ALA A 120 -10.04 -21.11 8.33
C ALA A 120 -9.80 -21.15 9.84
N HIS A 121 -10.85 -21.45 10.59
CA HIS A 121 -10.80 -21.64 12.03
C HIS A 121 -11.34 -23.02 12.37
N ASP A 122 -10.49 -23.89 12.91
CA ASP A 122 -10.89 -25.21 13.37
C ASP A 122 -10.92 -25.24 14.90
N ASN A 123 -12.13 -25.40 15.45
CA ASN A 123 -12.35 -25.50 16.89
C ASN A 123 -12.46 -26.98 17.31
N GLY A 124 -11.34 -27.54 17.73
CA GLY A 124 -11.28 -28.87 18.35
C GLY A 124 -11.53 -28.83 19.86
N PHE A 125 -11.95 -29.96 20.43
CA PHE A 125 -12.23 -30.10 21.88
C PHE A 125 -11.05 -29.74 22.80
N ALA A 126 -9.81 -29.85 22.31
CA ALA A 126 -8.59 -29.57 23.08
C ALA A 126 -7.68 -28.50 22.45
N SER A 127 -7.96 -28.04 21.24
CA SER A 127 -7.13 -27.09 20.50
C SER A 127 -7.95 -26.31 19.50
N SER A 128 -7.67 -25.01 19.40
CA SER A 128 -8.11 -24.13 18.32
C SER A 128 -6.95 -23.95 17.35
N SER A 129 -7.21 -23.94 16.04
CA SER A 129 -6.21 -23.61 15.03
C SER A 129 -6.76 -22.62 14.01
N LEU A 130 -5.90 -21.69 13.61
CA LEU A 130 -6.18 -20.68 12.59
C LEU A 130 -5.24 -20.91 11.41
N GLU A 131 -5.79 -20.91 10.20
CA GLU A 131 -5.04 -21.06 8.97
C GLU A 131 -5.41 -19.92 8.01
N LEU A 132 -4.45 -19.03 7.75
CA LEU A 132 -4.57 -17.98 6.75
C LEU A 132 -3.91 -18.43 5.45
N GLN A 133 -4.67 -18.41 4.36
CA GLN A 133 -4.18 -18.68 3.01
C GLN A 133 -4.47 -17.49 2.11
N GLY A 134 -3.61 -17.27 1.12
CA GLY A 134 -3.77 -16.22 0.12
C GLY A 134 -2.66 -16.23 -0.92
N ARG A 135 -2.85 -15.48 -2.00
CA ARG A 135 -1.86 -15.29 -3.07
C ARG A 135 -1.64 -13.80 -3.30
N VAL A 136 -0.38 -13.42 -3.46
CA VAL A 136 0.00 -12.08 -3.90
C VAL A 136 0.50 -12.14 -5.34
N SER A 137 -0.16 -11.42 -6.25
CA SER A 137 0.20 -11.33 -7.66
C SER A 137 0.63 -9.91 -8.00
N LEU A 138 1.94 -9.70 -8.18
CA LEU A 138 2.51 -8.39 -8.56
C LEU A 138 2.95 -8.34 -10.02
N THR A 139 2.68 -9.40 -10.80
CA THR A 139 3.13 -9.51 -12.20
C THR A 139 2.14 -8.97 -13.22
N GLY A 140 0.99 -8.48 -12.78
CA GLY A 140 -0.01 -7.84 -13.64
C GLY A 140 0.31 -6.39 -13.99
N PRO A 141 -0.56 -5.74 -14.77
CA PRO A 141 -0.40 -4.35 -15.17
C PRO A 141 -0.68 -3.41 -13.97
N LEU A 142 -0.29 -2.13 -14.05
CA LEU A 142 -0.42 -1.18 -12.92
C LEU A 142 -1.89 -0.94 -12.53
N GLU A 143 -2.80 -1.08 -13.48
CA GLU A 143 -4.24 -0.99 -13.29
C GLU A 143 -4.77 -2.02 -12.30
N GLN A 144 -4.01 -3.08 -11.96
CA GLN A 144 -4.38 -4.03 -10.89
C GLN A 144 -4.43 -3.37 -9.50
N PHE A 145 -3.82 -2.19 -9.33
CA PHE A 145 -3.85 -1.40 -8.09
C PHE A 145 -4.94 -0.32 -8.11
N SER A 146 -5.84 -0.35 -9.09
CA SER A 146 -6.93 0.60 -9.25
C SER A 146 -8.24 -0.14 -9.52
N ASP A 147 -9.36 0.55 -9.33
CA ASP A 147 -10.69 0.09 -9.71
C ASP A 147 -11.34 1.10 -10.67
N ALA A 148 -12.55 0.82 -11.15
CA ALA A 148 -13.21 1.68 -12.13
C ALA A 148 -13.55 3.08 -11.60
N GLU A 149 -13.81 3.21 -10.30
CA GLU A 149 -14.13 4.48 -9.65
C GLU A 149 -12.87 5.31 -9.45
N VAL A 150 -11.81 4.71 -8.87
CA VAL A 150 -10.50 5.36 -8.72
C VAL A 150 -9.91 5.71 -10.09
N ALA A 151 -9.97 4.81 -11.08
CA ALA A 151 -9.52 5.11 -12.44
C ALA A 151 -10.30 6.27 -13.04
N GLY A 152 -11.60 6.40 -12.74
CA GLY A 152 -12.41 7.55 -13.14
C GLY A 152 -11.90 8.87 -12.56
N PHE A 153 -11.47 8.87 -11.29
CA PHE A 153 -10.83 10.03 -10.65
C PHE A 153 -9.45 10.38 -11.22
N LEU A 154 -8.75 9.39 -11.76
CA LEU A 154 -7.41 9.53 -12.32
C LEU A 154 -7.42 9.70 -13.85
N ASP A 155 -8.53 10.15 -14.44
CA ASP A 155 -8.70 10.32 -15.90
C ASP A 155 -8.41 9.05 -16.73
N GLY A 156 -8.61 7.88 -16.12
CA GLY A 156 -8.31 6.57 -16.69
C GLY A 156 -6.83 6.17 -16.65
N LEU A 157 -5.98 6.98 -16.02
CA LEU A 157 -4.55 6.73 -15.87
C LEU A 157 -4.29 5.96 -14.59
N ALA A 158 -3.51 4.87 -14.66
CA ALA A 158 -3.22 4.02 -13.51
C ALA A 158 -2.57 4.76 -12.31
N LEU A 159 -1.87 5.87 -12.57
CA LEU A 159 -1.15 6.67 -11.56
C LEU A 159 -1.56 8.15 -11.56
N GLY A 160 -2.67 8.51 -12.22
CA GLY A 160 -3.08 9.91 -12.38
C GLY A 160 -2.14 10.78 -13.22
N ARG A 161 -1.15 10.18 -13.87
CA ARG A 161 -0.19 10.83 -14.77
C ARG A 161 0.02 10.00 -16.01
N SER A 162 0.22 10.66 -17.14
CA SER A 162 0.56 9.99 -18.39
C SER A 162 1.99 9.42 -18.34
N PRO A 163 2.29 8.37 -19.12
CA PRO A 163 3.66 7.86 -19.23
C PRO A 163 4.68 8.94 -19.62
N GLN A 164 4.29 9.89 -20.49
CA GLN A 164 5.17 10.97 -20.93
C GLN A 164 5.50 11.95 -19.81
N GLU A 165 4.54 12.27 -18.95
CA GLU A 165 4.79 13.12 -17.78
C GLU A 165 5.70 12.43 -16.77
N ILE A 166 5.50 11.12 -16.54
CA ILE A 166 6.37 10.33 -15.67
C ILE A 166 7.80 10.28 -16.24
N GLU A 167 7.95 10.02 -17.55
CA GLU A 167 9.25 10.03 -18.22
C GLU A 167 9.95 11.39 -18.13
N ALA A 168 9.21 12.49 -18.25
CA ALA A 168 9.75 13.84 -18.08
C ALA A 168 10.26 14.07 -16.65
N LEU A 169 9.48 13.71 -15.62
CA LEU A 169 9.88 13.83 -14.22
C LEU A 169 11.10 12.98 -13.86
N LEU A 170 11.19 11.78 -14.45
CA LEU A 170 12.34 10.89 -14.28
C LEU A 170 13.58 11.37 -15.03
N ALA A 171 13.42 12.21 -16.07
CA ALA A 171 14.54 12.82 -16.78
C ALA A 171 15.08 14.09 -16.10
N GLU A 172 14.27 14.71 -15.22
CA GLU A 172 14.63 15.90 -14.44
C GLU A 172 15.36 15.58 -13.12
N ASN A 173 15.32 14.31 -12.67
CA ASN A 173 16.03 13.80 -11.49
C ASN A 173 17.25 12.93 -11.85
#